data_AF-A0A7C2EC81-F1
#
_entry.id   AF-A0A7C2EC81-F1
#
_cell.length_a   1.000
_cell.length_b   1.000
_cell.length_c   1.000
_cell.angle_alpha   90.00
_cell.angle_beta   90.00
_cell.angle_gamma   90.00
#
_symmetry.space_group_name_H-M   'P 1'
#
loop_
_entity.id
_entity.type
_entity.pdbx_description
1 polymer ?
#
loop_
_entity_poly.entity_id
_entity_poly.type
_entity_poly.pdbx_seq_one_letter_code
_entity_poly.pdbx_strand_id
1 'polypeptide(L)'
;MGVRRVRGRALRALRLQPALAVSTDTIVCLNCGREFRQLTNTHLATHGLTAEGYRETWGYPRHEGLVCGDLQAFFRARAIRTQLAARIRQRRLNPKSCLGLVQRRVAIQRRVAATDYAARERRRAVHPREIPVDPSLLHRLREAGLSLRAIAKRVGCSVTTVARKLGHRFPSDYRAKYRGRH
;
A
#
# COMPACT_ATOMS: atom_id res chain seq x y z
N MET A 1 -9.02 -13.10 36.38
CA MET A 1 -7.80 -12.30 36.58
C MET A 1 -8.19 -10.82 36.56
N GLY A 2 -8.51 -10.24 37.72
CA GLY A 2 -8.99 -8.85 37.79
C GLY A 2 -7.89 -7.87 37.41
N VAL A 3 -8.18 -6.97 36.47
CA VAL A 3 -7.25 -5.89 36.11
C VAL A 3 -7.29 -4.87 37.25
N ARG A 4 -6.21 -4.79 38.04
CA ARG A 4 -6.08 -3.80 39.10
C ARG A 4 -6.15 -2.40 38.49
N ARG A 5 -6.83 -1.48 39.18
CA ARG A 5 -7.10 -0.13 38.70
C ARG A 5 -6.76 0.88 39.78
N VAL A 6 -5.99 1.88 39.40
CA VAL A 6 -5.61 3.00 40.26
C VAL A 6 -6.81 3.92 40.49
N ARG A 7 -7.01 4.34 41.76
CA ARG A 7 -8.12 5.21 42.16
C ARG A 7 -7.93 6.64 41.64
N GLY A 8 -9.04 7.39 41.48
CA GLY A 8 -9.06 8.68 40.76
C GLY A 8 -8.05 9.74 41.22
N ARG A 9 -7.83 9.90 42.53
CA ARG A 9 -6.84 10.87 43.06
C ARG A 9 -5.41 10.49 42.66
N ALA A 10 -5.05 9.21 42.78
CA ALA A 10 -3.73 8.71 42.42
C ALA A 10 -3.51 8.76 40.90
N LEU A 11 -4.54 8.44 40.09
CA LEU A 11 -4.45 8.57 38.64
C LEU A 11 -4.21 10.01 38.19
N ARG A 12 -4.84 11.00 38.85
CA ARG A 12 -4.60 12.41 38.56
C ARG A 12 -3.15 12.81 38.86
N ALA A 13 -2.55 12.32 39.94
CA ALA A 13 -1.15 12.55 40.24
C ALA A 13 -0.22 11.96 39.16
N LEU A 14 -0.49 10.73 38.69
CA LEU A 14 0.29 10.10 37.62
C LEU A 14 0.19 10.85 36.29
N ARG A 15 -0.94 11.51 36.00
CA ARG A 15 -1.09 12.36 34.81
C ARG A 15 -0.22 13.61 34.86
N LEU A 16 0.06 14.14 36.05
CA LEU A 16 0.98 15.27 36.24
C LEU A 16 2.44 14.82 36.12
N GLN A 17 2.75 13.59 36.50
CA GLN A 17 4.09 12.99 36.43
C GLN A 17 4.05 11.62 35.74
N PRO A 18 3.99 11.59 34.39
CA PRO A 18 3.86 10.35 33.61
C PRO A 18 4.96 9.32 33.87
N ALA A 19 6.17 9.76 34.24
CA ALA A 19 7.28 8.88 34.59
C ALA A 19 6.94 7.94 35.76
N LEU A 20 6.14 8.40 36.73
CA LEU A 20 5.73 7.58 37.88
C LEU A 20 4.69 6.52 37.56
N ALA A 21 4.08 6.57 36.37
CA ALA A 21 3.11 5.57 35.94
C ALA A 21 3.78 4.22 35.59
N VAL A 22 5.10 4.22 35.43
CA VAL A 22 5.91 3.01 35.18
C VAL A 22 6.51 2.55 36.51
N SER A 23 6.04 1.40 37.01
CA SER A 23 6.59 0.73 38.17
C SER A 23 7.47 -0.47 37.76
N THR A 24 8.09 -1.13 38.73
CA THR A 24 8.90 -2.34 38.51
C THR A 24 8.07 -3.45 37.85
N ASP A 25 6.89 -3.73 38.42
CA ASP A 25 6.11 -4.91 38.07
C ASP A 25 5.01 -4.58 37.06
N THR A 26 4.51 -3.34 37.10
CA THR A 26 3.34 -2.88 36.33
C THR A 26 3.53 -1.48 35.74
N ILE A 27 2.70 -1.16 34.75
CA ILE A 27 2.56 0.15 34.12
C ILE A 27 1.07 0.53 34.13
N VAL A 28 0.76 1.75 34.55
CA VAL A 28 -0.61 2.27 34.62
C VAL A 28 -0.94 3.03 33.34
N CYS A 29 -2.04 2.69 32.68
CA CYS A 29 -2.55 3.50 31.57
C CYS A 29 -3.11 4.83 32.08
N LEU A 30 -2.60 5.96 31.59
CA LEU A 30 -3.02 7.29 32.03
C LEU A 30 -4.44 7.67 31.55
N ASN A 31 -4.93 7.06 30.48
CA ASN A 31 -6.30 7.25 29.98
C ASN A 31 -7.33 6.55 30.88
N CYS A 32 -7.11 5.28 31.23
CA CYS A 32 -8.12 4.47 31.93
C CYS A 32 -7.77 4.04 33.36
N GLY A 33 -6.54 4.27 33.82
CA GLY A 33 -6.07 3.91 35.16
C GLY A 33 -5.90 2.42 35.42
N ARG A 34 -6.02 1.57 34.40
CA ARG A 34 -5.80 0.12 34.53
C ARG A 34 -4.30 -0.20 34.53
N GLU A 35 -3.91 -1.16 35.34
CA GLU A 35 -2.55 -1.68 35.45
C GLU A 35 -2.31 -2.81 34.46
N PHE A 36 -1.16 -2.78 33.79
CA PHE A 36 -0.70 -3.78 32.83
C PHE A 36 0.77 -4.10 33.07
N ARG A 37 1.30 -5.15 32.42
CA ARG A 37 2.77 -5.33 32.30
C ARG A 37 3.34 -4.62 31.08
N GLN A 38 2.50 -4.41 30.06
CA GLN A 38 2.82 -3.70 28.83
C GLN A 38 1.55 -3.06 28.28
N LEU A 39 1.63 -1.80 27.85
CA LEU A 39 0.58 -1.18 27.04
C LEU A 39 0.75 -1.64 25.59
N THR A 40 -0.11 -2.58 25.17
CA THR A 40 -0.12 -3.09 23.81
C THR A 40 -0.95 -2.20 22.88
N ASN A 41 -0.72 -2.30 21.57
CA ASN A 41 -1.53 -1.59 20.57
C ASN A 41 -3.03 -1.89 20.70
N THR A 42 -3.40 -3.12 21.07
CA THR A 42 -4.80 -3.49 21.30
C THR A 42 -5.43 -2.68 22.42
N HIS A 43 -4.70 -2.44 23.52
CA HIS A 43 -5.21 -1.60 24.60
C HIS A 43 -5.33 -0.13 24.17
N LEU A 44 -4.31 0.41 23.51
CA LEU A 44 -4.31 1.80 23.06
C LEU A 44 -5.41 2.06 22.02
N ALA A 45 -5.70 1.08 21.16
CA ALA A 45 -6.80 1.14 20.20
C ALA A 45 -8.17 1.29 20.89
N THR A 46 -8.36 0.77 22.11
CA THR A 46 -9.59 1.01 22.88
C THR A 46 -9.80 2.49 23.25
N HIS A 47 -8.73 3.28 23.22
CA HIS A 47 -8.76 4.73 23.41
C HIS A 47 -8.62 5.51 22.10
N GLY A 48 -8.61 4.83 20.94
CA GLY A 48 -8.37 5.45 19.64
C GLY A 48 -6.94 5.99 19.45
N LEU A 49 -5.97 5.50 20.22
CA LEU A 49 -4.58 5.97 20.19
C LEU A 49 -3.63 4.92 19.60
N THR A 50 -2.59 5.41 18.93
CA THR A 50 -1.41 4.60 18.58
C THR A 50 -0.36 4.68 19.70
N ALA A 51 0.62 3.78 19.70
CA ALA A 51 1.73 3.84 20.65
C ALA A 51 2.51 5.16 20.55
N GLU A 52 2.66 5.71 19.35
CA GLU A 52 3.30 7.03 19.14
C GLU A 52 2.42 8.15 19.67
N GLY A 53 1.12 8.16 19.33
CA GLY A 53 0.19 9.17 19.82
C GLY A 53 0.06 9.17 21.35
N TYR A 54 0.12 7.99 21.99
CA TYR A 54 0.15 7.88 23.45
C TYR A 54 1.41 8.51 24.05
N ARG A 55 2.58 8.28 23.43
CA ARG A 55 3.83 8.91 23.88
C ARG A 55 3.79 10.42 23.73
N GLU A 56 3.30 10.91 22.59
CA GLU A 56 3.20 12.35 22.32
C GLU A 56 2.23 13.04 23.28
N THR A 57 1.07 12.42 23.56
CA THR A 57 0.05 12.98 24.46
C THR A 57 0.56 13.15 25.88
N TRP A 58 1.37 12.20 26.36
CA TRP A 58 1.85 12.16 27.75
C TRP A 58 3.33 12.54 27.91
N GLY A 59 3.97 13.01 26.83
CA GLY A 59 5.36 13.45 26.86
C GLY A 59 6.41 12.35 27.08
N TYR A 60 6.11 11.10 26.74
CA TYR A 60 7.11 10.04 26.77
C TYR A 60 8.10 10.17 25.60
N PRO A 61 9.39 9.84 25.78
CA PRO A 61 10.37 9.76 24.70
C PRO A 61 9.92 8.84 23.56
N ARG A 62 10.12 9.26 22.31
CA ARG A 62 9.61 8.55 21.11
C ARG A 62 9.96 7.06 21.04
N HIS A 63 11.12 6.67 21.56
CA HIS A 63 11.64 5.30 21.50
C HIS A 63 11.51 4.53 22.82
N GLU A 64 10.88 5.12 23.83
CA GLU A 64 10.70 4.45 25.10
C GLU A 64 9.60 3.38 25.02
N GLY A 65 9.89 2.22 25.61
CA GLY A 65 8.94 1.12 25.67
C GLY A 65 7.87 1.39 26.72
N LEU A 66 6.60 1.24 26.35
CA LEU A 66 5.46 1.34 27.27
C LEU A 66 5.28 0.02 28.06
N VAL A 67 6.31 -0.35 28.82
CA VAL A 67 6.43 -1.62 29.56
C VAL A 67 6.85 -1.36 31.00
N CYS A 68 6.54 -2.28 31.91
CA CYS A 68 7.08 -2.23 33.27
C CYS A 68 8.60 -2.52 33.30
N GLY A 69 9.24 -2.12 34.39
CA GLY A 69 10.70 -2.23 34.57
C GLY A 69 11.23 -3.66 34.41
N ASP A 70 10.58 -4.64 35.03
CA ASP A 70 10.97 -6.05 34.96
C ASP A 70 10.94 -6.60 33.53
N LEU A 71 9.88 -6.25 32.80
CA LEU A 71 9.71 -6.70 31.43
C LEU A 71 10.72 -6.02 30.50
N GLN A 72 11.04 -4.75 30.76
CA GLN A 72 12.10 -4.03 30.07
C GLN A 72 13.48 -4.69 30.31
N ALA A 73 13.80 -5.02 31.56
CA ALA A 73 15.02 -5.71 31.94
C ALA A 73 15.10 -7.10 31.29
N PHE A 74 14.00 -7.85 31.28
CA PHE A 74 13.89 -9.14 30.60
C PHE A 74 14.17 -9.02 29.09
N PHE A 75 13.59 -8.03 28.41
CA PHE A 75 13.86 -7.80 26.99
C PHE A 75 15.32 -7.42 26.73
N ARG A 76 15.94 -6.59 27.58
CA ARG A 76 17.38 -6.26 27.49
C ARG A 76 18.25 -7.51 27.66
N ALA A 77 18.00 -8.29 28.70
CA ALA A 77 18.73 -9.54 28.95
C ALA A 77 18.54 -10.55 27.80
N ARG A 78 17.33 -10.65 27.24
CA ARG A 78 17.04 -11.48 26.07
C ARG A 78 17.76 -11.01 24.82
N ALA A 79 17.82 -9.70 24.58
CA ALA A 79 18.55 -9.13 23.46
C ALA A 79 20.06 -9.44 23.54
N ILE A 80 20.65 -9.36 24.74
CA ILE A 80 22.04 -9.72 24.99
C ILE A 80 22.24 -11.23 24.78
N ARG A 81 21.44 -12.08 25.44
CA ARG A 81 21.53 -13.55 25.37
C ARG A 81 21.42 -14.08 23.93
N THR A 82 20.52 -13.48 23.14
CA THR A 82 20.33 -13.85 21.72
C THR A 82 21.29 -13.16 20.77
N GLN A 83 22.22 -12.35 21.30
CA GLN A 83 23.18 -11.56 20.52
C GLN A 83 22.50 -10.74 19.41
N LEU A 84 21.34 -10.16 19.72
CA LEU A 84 20.48 -9.47 18.75
C LEU A 84 21.25 -8.38 17.98
N ALA A 85 22.08 -7.61 18.65
CA ALA A 85 22.92 -6.59 18.02
C ALA A 85 23.90 -7.17 16.99
N ALA A 86 24.56 -8.30 17.30
CA ALA A 86 25.45 -8.98 16.36
C ALA A 86 24.69 -9.52 15.14
N ARG A 87 23.51 -10.11 15.36
CA ARG A 87 22.64 -10.62 14.28
C ARG A 87 22.12 -9.49 13.38
N ILE A 88 21.77 -8.34 13.94
CA ILE A 88 21.37 -7.15 13.17
C ILE A 88 22.54 -6.66 12.30
N ARG A 89 23.76 -6.58 12.86
CA ARG A 89 24.96 -6.21 12.10
C ARG A 89 25.24 -7.20 10.97
N GLN A 90 25.22 -8.50 11.25
CA GLN A 90 25.43 -9.54 10.24
C GLN A 90 24.38 -9.50 9.12
N ARG A 91 23.10 -9.22 9.43
CA ARG A 91 22.06 -9.04 8.38
C ARG A 91 22.36 -7.86 7.45
N ARG A 92 22.89 -6.76 7.97
CA ARG A 92 23.27 -5.61 7.12
C ARG A 92 24.49 -5.92 6.23
N LEU A 93 25.40 -6.76 6.70
CA LEU A 93 26.63 -7.12 6.00
C LEU A 93 26.48 -8.28 5.03
N ASN A 94 25.41 -9.08 5.11
CA ASN A 94 25.24 -10.25 4.25
C ASN A 94 24.43 -9.90 2.98
N PRO A 95 25.09 -9.73 1.81
CA PRO A 95 24.41 -9.38 0.56
C PRO A 95 23.41 -10.45 0.09
N LYS A 96 23.56 -11.72 0.51
CA LYS A 96 22.59 -12.79 0.17
C LYS A 96 21.23 -12.56 0.84
N SER A 97 21.18 -11.86 1.97
CA SER A 97 19.92 -11.54 2.66
C SER A 97 19.12 -10.46 1.91
N CYS A 98 19.82 -9.49 1.30
CA CYS A 98 19.23 -8.50 0.40
C CYS A 98 18.84 -9.14 -0.94
N LEU A 99 19.72 -9.98 -1.48
CA LEU A 99 19.53 -10.67 -2.76
C LEU A 99 18.29 -11.56 -2.72
N GLY A 100 18.06 -12.32 -1.64
CA GLY A 100 16.88 -13.16 -1.49
C GLY A 100 15.57 -12.36 -1.45
N LEU A 101 15.56 -11.18 -0.84
CA LEU A 101 14.40 -10.28 -0.82
C LEU A 101 14.15 -9.63 -2.19
N VAL A 102 15.21 -9.19 -2.87
CA VAL A 102 15.13 -8.63 -4.23
C VAL A 102 14.65 -9.70 -5.21
N GLN A 103 15.21 -10.90 -5.15
CA GLN A 103 14.78 -12.05 -5.97
C GLN A 103 13.31 -12.38 -5.74
N ARG A 104 12.84 -12.40 -4.48
CA ARG A 104 11.41 -12.58 -4.15
C ARG A 104 10.54 -11.47 -4.74
N ARG A 105 10.97 -10.21 -4.65
CA ARG A 105 10.26 -9.06 -5.24
C ARG A 105 10.15 -9.17 -6.75
N VAL A 106 11.25 -9.50 -7.43
CA VAL A 106 11.28 -9.70 -8.89
C VAL A 106 10.40 -10.88 -9.29
N ALA A 107 10.41 -11.98 -8.52
CA ALA A 107 9.55 -13.14 -8.77
C ALA A 107 8.05 -12.78 -8.63
N ILE A 108 7.68 -12.00 -7.62
CA ILE A 108 6.31 -11.50 -7.44
C ILE A 108 5.91 -10.60 -8.61
N GLN A 109 6.76 -9.63 -8.99
CA GLN A 109 6.50 -8.74 -10.13
C GLN A 109 6.31 -9.51 -11.44
N ARG A 110 7.14 -10.54 -11.69
CA ARG A 110 7.00 -11.41 -12.86
C ARG A 110 5.69 -12.19 -12.86
N ARG A 111 5.25 -12.70 -11.71
CA ARG A 111 3.96 -13.41 -11.58
C ARG A 111 2.79 -12.48 -11.87
N VAL A 112 2.78 -11.27 -11.31
CA VAL A 112 1.74 -10.26 -11.55
C VAL A 112 1.72 -9.86 -13.04
N ALA A 113 2.89 -9.63 -13.64
CA ALA A 113 2.99 -9.31 -15.06
C ALA A 113 2.48 -10.45 -15.96
N ALA A 114 2.74 -11.71 -15.58
CA ALA A 114 2.24 -12.88 -16.32
C ALA A 114 0.71 -13.01 -16.21
N THR A 115 0.13 -12.78 -15.03
CA THR A 115 -1.33 -12.77 -14.86
C THR A 115 -1.98 -11.62 -15.65
N ASP A 116 -1.35 -10.45 -15.66
CA ASP A 116 -1.80 -9.29 -16.45
C ASP A 116 -1.70 -9.56 -17.95
N TYR A 117 -0.63 -10.23 -18.40
CA TYR A 117 -0.46 -10.64 -19.79
C TYR A 117 -1.55 -11.63 -20.22
N ALA A 118 -1.79 -12.68 -19.43
CA ALA A 118 -2.86 -13.65 -19.70
C ALA A 118 -4.26 -13.00 -19.70
N ALA A 119 -4.50 -12.05 -18.79
CA ALA A 119 -5.75 -11.28 -18.79
C ALA A 119 -5.89 -10.39 -20.05
N ARG A 120 -4.78 -9.80 -20.52
CA ARG A 120 -4.76 -9.02 -21.78
C ARG A 120 -5.01 -9.91 -23.00
N GLU A 121 -4.45 -11.12 -23.05
CA GLU A 121 -4.71 -12.06 -24.14
C GLU A 121 -6.17 -12.51 -24.17
N ARG A 122 -6.75 -12.88 -23.01
CA ARG A 122 -8.18 -13.20 -22.92
C ARG A 122 -9.05 -12.05 -23.42
N ARG A 123 -8.75 -10.80 -23.04
CA ARG A 123 -9.46 -9.62 -23.57
C ARG A 123 -9.29 -9.44 -25.08
N ARG A 124 -8.12 -9.74 -25.65
CA ARG A 124 -7.90 -9.69 -27.11
C ARG A 124 -8.66 -10.78 -27.86
N ALA A 125 -8.83 -11.96 -27.26
CA ALA A 125 -9.62 -13.04 -27.84
C ALA A 125 -11.12 -12.66 -27.91
N VAL A 126 -11.63 -11.99 -26.86
CA VAL A 126 -13.03 -11.50 -26.82
C VAL A 126 -13.24 -10.25 -27.68
N HIS A 127 -12.25 -9.35 -27.72
CA HIS A 127 -12.28 -8.13 -28.52
C HIS A 127 -11.02 -8.01 -29.39
N PRO A 128 -11.02 -8.66 -30.57
CA PRO A 128 -9.92 -8.54 -31.52
C PRO A 128 -9.67 -7.06 -31.88
N ARG A 129 -8.39 -6.68 -31.99
CA ARG A 129 -8.01 -5.31 -32.43
C ARG A 129 -8.26 -5.07 -33.92
N GLU A 130 -8.47 -6.15 -34.66
CA GLU A 130 -8.87 -6.13 -36.05
C GLU A 130 -10.37 -5.96 -36.14
N ILE A 131 -10.77 -4.77 -36.58
CA ILE A 131 -12.16 -4.49 -36.88
C ILE A 131 -12.43 -5.15 -38.25
N PRO A 132 -13.46 -6.01 -38.37
CA PRO A 132 -13.73 -6.81 -39.55
C PRO A 132 -14.37 -5.95 -40.65
N VAL A 133 -13.58 -5.03 -41.19
CA VAL A 133 -13.95 -4.22 -42.35
C VAL A 133 -13.03 -4.59 -43.49
N ASP A 134 -13.64 -5.02 -44.58
CA ASP A 134 -13.00 -5.28 -45.86
C ASP A 134 -12.36 -3.99 -46.42
N PRO A 135 -11.04 -3.95 -46.66
CA PRO A 135 -10.36 -2.77 -47.19
C PRO A 135 -10.85 -2.35 -48.58
N SER A 136 -11.21 -3.31 -49.43
CA SER A 136 -11.68 -3.05 -50.80
C SER A 136 -13.02 -2.32 -50.80
N LEU A 137 -13.92 -2.63 -49.85
CA LEU A 137 -15.14 -1.86 -49.62
C LEU A 137 -14.84 -0.40 -49.24
N LEU A 138 -13.85 -0.15 -48.39
CA LEU A 138 -13.49 1.20 -47.98
C LEU A 138 -12.94 2.04 -49.15
N HIS A 139 -12.09 1.43 -49.99
CA HIS A 139 -11.56 2.10 -51.19
C HIS A 139 -12.68 2.42 -52.19
N ARG A 140 -13.59 1.49 -52.48
CA ARG A 140 -14.76 1.74 -53.34
C ARG A 140 -15.64 2.88 -52.82
N LEU A 141 -15.91 2.92 -51.53
CA LEU A 141 -16.71 4.00 -50.93
C LEU A 141 -15.98 5.35 -50.99
N ARG A 142 -14.65 5.34 -50.94
CA ARG A 142 -13.83 6.54 -51.06
C ARG A 142 -13.79 7.07 -52.48
N GLU A 143 -13.66 6.18 -53.47
CA GLU A 143 -13.73 6.50 -54.90
C GLU A 143 -15.11 7.03 -55.30
N ALA A 144 -16.17 6.52 -54.67
CA ALA A 144 -17.53 7.07 -54.78
C ALA A 144 -17.71 8.46 -54.12
N GLY A 145 -16.63 9.10 -53.64
CA GLY A 145 -16.63 10.47 -53.13
C GLY A 145 -17.06 10.64 -51.67
N LEU A 146 -17.27 9.56 -50.92
CA LEU A 146 -17.71 9.70 -49.53
C LEU A 146 -16.60 10.23 -48.60
N SER A 147 -17.00 11.05 -47.64
CA SER A 147 -16.12 11.49 -46.55
C SER A 147 -15.83 10.37 -45.56
N LEU A 148 -14.67 10.41 -44.90
CA LEU A 148 -14.27 9.42 -43.89
C LEU A 148 -15.31 9.23 -42.78
N ARG A 149 -16.03 10.31 -42.41
CA ARG A 149 -17.11 10.27 -41.41
C ARG A 149 -18.36 9.56 -41.92
N ALA A 150 -18.72 9.76 -43.19
CA ALA A 150 -19.84 9.06 -43.82
C ALA A 150 -19.56 7.56 -43.99
N ILE A 151 -18.32 7.21 -44.38
CA ILE A 151 -17.88 5.81 -44.47
C ILE A 151 -17.92 5.13 -43.10
N ALA A 152 -17.38 5.79 -42.06
CA ALA A 152 -17.41 5.31 -40.68
C ALA A 152 -18.83 5.02 -40.17
N LYS A 153 -19.79 5.93 -40.42
CA LYS A 153 -21.20 5.74 -40.05
C LYS A 153 -21.83 4.56 -40.79
N ARG A 154 -21.51 4.37 -42.07
CA ARG A 154 -22.06 3.30 -42.92
C ARG A 154 -21.57 1.91 -42.51
N VAL A 155 -20.31 1.82 -42.11
CA VAL A 155 -19.64 0.55 -41.75
C VAL A 155 -19.75 0.25 -40.25
N GLY A 156 -20.33 1.17 -39.45
CA GLY A 156 -20.45 0.99 -37.99
C GLY A 156 -19.09 1.01 -37.26
N CYS A 157 -18.10 1.73 -37.80
CA CYS A 157 -16.73 1.76 -37.29
C CYS A 157 -16.28 3.19 -36.95
N SER A 158 -15.20 3.33 -36.17
CA SER A 158 -14.66 4.66 -35.87
C SER A 158 -13.96 5.28 -37.10
N VAL A 159 -14.03 6.61 -37.21
CA VAL A 159 -13.36 7.38 -38.29
C VAL A 159 -11.86 7.10 -38.33
N THR A 160 -11.24 6.92 -37.17
CA THR A 160 -9.81 6.58 -37.04
C THR A 160 -9.50 5.20 -37.58
N THR A 161 -10.42 4.25 -37.45
CA THR A 161 -10.26 2.89 -38.00
C THR A 161 -10.30 2.90 -39.52
N VAL A 162 -11.30 3.58 -40.10
CA VAL A 162 -11.48 3.66 -41.55
C VAL A 162 -10.25 4.31 -42.21
N ALA A 163 -9.80 5.43 -41.66
CA ALA A 163 -8.64 6.15 -42.19
C ALA A 163 -7.33 5.36 -42.01
N ARG A 164 -7.14 4.63 -40.91
CA ARG A 164 -5.99 3.74 -40.73
C ARG A 164 -5.96 2.62 -41.78
N LYS A 165 -7.12 2.01 -42.10
CA LYS A 165 -7.23 0.96 -43.12
C LYS A 165 -7.03 1.50 -44.55
N LEU A 166 -7.39 2.76 -44.80
CA LEU A 166 -7.12 3.48 -46.06
C LEU A 166 -5.69 4.06 -46.14
N GLY A 167 -4.82 3.77 -45.17
CA GLY A 167 -3.41 4.21 -45.19
C GLY A 167 -3.19 5.70 -44.85
N HIS A 168 -4.21 6.43 -44.41
CA HIS A 168 -4.05 7.81 -43.96
C HIS A 168 -3.26 7.83 -42.63
N ARG A 169 -2.06 8.43 -42.63
CA ARG A 169 -1.40 8.82 -41.38
C ARG A 169 -2.13 10.04 -40.82
N PHE A 170 -2.76 9.88 -39.67
CA PHE A 170 -3.18 11.05 -38.90
C PHE A 170 -1.94 11.75 -38.33
N PRO A 171 -1.84 13.09 -38.43
CA PRO A 171 -0.94 13.86 -37.59
C PRO A 171 -1.21 13.50 -36.12
N SER A 172 -0.16 13.45 -35.30
CA SER A 172 -0.22 13.00 -33.90
C SER A 172 -1.31 13.70 -33.05
N ASP A 173 -1.75 14.88 -33.50
CA ASP A 173 -2.66 15.78 -32.80
C ASP A 173 -4.15 15.44 -32.92
N TYR A 174 -4.55 14.45 -33.71
CA TYR A 174 -5.97 14.04 -33.77
C TYR A 174 -6.49 13.51 -32.42
N ARG A 175 -5.59 12.94 -31.59
CA ARG A 175 -5.90 12.47 -30.24
C ARG A 175 -6.10 13.62 -29.23
N ALA A 176 -5.58 14.81 -29.51
CA ALA A 176 -5.74 16.00 -28.67
C ALA A 176 -7.14 16.61 -28.81
N LYS A 177 -7.76 16.55 -29.99
CA LYS A 177 -9.09 17.13 -30.25
C LYS A 177 -10.26 16.44 -29.53
N TYR A 178 -10.08 15.22 -29.01
CA TYR A 178 -11.15 14.42 -28.38
C TYR A 178 -10.83 13.93 -26.97
N ARG A 179 -9.76 14.43 -26.34
CA ARG A 179 -9.40 14.08 -24.94
C ARG A 179 -10.25 14.78 -23.87
N GLY A 180 -11.31 15.49 -24.26
CA GLY A 180 -12.11 16.34 -23.38
C GLY A 180 -13.58 16.51 -23.78
N ARG A 181 -14.26 15.42 -24.20
CA ARG A 181 -15.73 15.38 -24.20
C ARG A 181 -16.15 14.09 -23.52
N HIS A 182 -16.87 14.27 -22.41
CA HIS A 182 -17.31 13.29 -21.42
C HIS A 182 -17.93 12.03 -22.02
#